data_AF-A0A964QLN6-F1
#
_entry.id   AF-A0A964QLN6-F1
#
_cell.length_a   1.000
_cell.length_b   1.000
_cell.length_c   1.000
_cell.angle_alpha   90.00
_cell.angle_beta   90.00
_cell.angle_gamma   90.00
#
_symmetry.space_group_name_H-M   'P 1'
#
loop_
_entity.id
_entity.type
_entity.pdbx_description
1 polymer ?
#
loop_
_entity_poly.entity_id
_entity_poly.type
_entity_poly.pdbx_seq_one_letter_code
_entity_poly.pdbx_strand_id
1 'polypeptide(L)' 'MVSLRPECGDGAAVADRLLDREALFVKDVSAKIGDGKTHLWLAVRLPAENCRLCAALAALQD' A
#
# COMPACT_ATOMS: atom_id res chain seq x y z
N MET A 1 1.36 -2.79 -9.25
CA MET A 1 2.18 -2.98 -8.04
C MET A 1 2.85 -1.67 -7.73
N VAL A 2 3.03 -1.35 -6.46
CA VAL A 2 3.79 -0.18 -6.00
C VAL A 2 4.80 -0.60 -4.94
N SER A 3 5.91 0.12 -4.87
CA SER A 3 6.92 -0.08 -3.83
C SER A 3 6.94 1.14 -2.92
N LEU A 4 6.98 0.91 -1.61
CA LEU A 4 7.06 1.96 -0.62
C LEU A 4 8.51 2.20 -0.20
N ARG A 5 8.76 3.37 0.39
CA ARG A 5 10.06 3.65 0.99
C ARG A 5 10.25 2.79 2.25
N PRO A 6 11.50 2.44 2.62
CA PRO A 6 11.76 1.61 3.79
C PRO A 6 11.19 2.19 5.10
N GLU A 7 11.14 3.52 5.23
CA GLU A 7 10.59 4.22 6.40
C GLU A 7 9.08 4.03 6.60
N CYS A 8 8.33 3.57 5.60
CA CYS A 8 6.89 3.31 5.73
C CYS A 8 6.56 2.07 6.59
N GLY A 9 7.57 1.28 6.96
CA GLY A 9 7.42 0.11 7.82
C GLY A 9 6.96 -1.15 7.09
N ASP A 10 6.46 -2.10 7.88
CA ASP A 10 6.08 -3.44 7.44
C ASP A 10 4.87 -3.42 6.49
N GLY A 11 4.94 -4.22 5.42
CA GLY A 11 3.91 -4.26 4.37
C GLY A 11 2.55 -4.72 4.86
N ALA A 12 2.50 -5.67 5.79
CA ALA A 12 1.24 -6.12 6.38
C ALA A 12 0.62 -5.02 7.25
N ALA A 13 1.42 -4.34 8.08
CA ALA A 13 0.95 -3.21 8.88
C ALA A 13 0.40 -2.05 8.02
N VAL A 14 1.04 -1.78 6.87
CA VAL A 14 0.53 -0.78 5.92
C VAL A 14 -0.79 -1.23 5.29
N ALA A 15 -0.89 -2.50 4.89
CA ALA A 15 -2.11 -3.06 4.31
C ALA A 15 -3.29 -3.00 5.30
N ASP A 16 -3.07 -3.37 6.56
CA ASP A 16 -4.08 -3.30 7.62
C ASP A 16 -4.52 -1.86 7.87
N ARG A 17 -3.58 -0.90 7.93
CA ARG A 17 -3.93 0.52 8.11
C ARG A 17 -4.77 1.07 6.96
N LEU A 18 -4.45 0.72 5.72
CA LEU A 18 -5.23 1.14 4.54
C LEU A 18 -6.63 0.51 4.53
N LEU A 19 -6.75 -0.73 4.98
CA LEU A 19 -8.04 -1.40 5.13
C LEU A 19 -8.90 -0.72 6.20
N ASP A 20 -8.34 -0.52 7.40
CA ASP A 20 -9.07 -0.01 8.56
C ASP A 20 -9.49 1.46 8.41
N ARG A 21 -8.60 2.32 7.90
CA ARG A 21 -8.85 3.77 7.86
C ARG A 21 -9.53 4.23 6.58
N GLU A 22 -9.23 3.58 5.47
CA GLU A 22 -9.64 4.06 4.15
C GLU A 22 -10.60 3.10 3.42
N ALA A 23 -10.87 1.92 3.99
CA ALA A 23 -11.56 0.83 3.30
C ALA A 23 -10.87 0.42 1.99
N LEU A 24 -9.53 0.51 1.96
CA LEU A 24 -8.72 0.19 0.78
C LEU A 24 -8.00 -1.14 0.97
N PHE A 25 -8.57 -2.22 0.42
CA PHE A 25 -7.89 -3.51 0.42
C PHE A 25 -6.69 -3.54 -0.55
N VAL A 26 -5.50 -3.82 -0.03
CA VAL A 26 -4.27 -4.05 -0.79
C VAL A 26 -3.61 -5.32 -0.29
N LYS A 27 -2.78 -5.95 -1.13
CA LYS A 27 -2.07 -7.17 -0.74
C LYS A 27 -0.59 -6.91 -0.59
N ASP A 28 -0.04 -7.21 0.57
CA ASP A 28 1.40 -7.29 0.74
C ASP A 28 1.98 -8.48 -0.04
N VAL A 29 2.97 -8.21 -0.87
CA VAL A 29 3.71 -9.20 -1.65
C VAL A 29 5.22 -9.12 -1.43
N SER A 30 5.66 -8.39 -0.41
CA SER A 30 7.07 -8.18 -0.07
C SER A 30 7.82 -9.51 0.09
N ALA A 31 7.23 -10.48 0.82
CA ALA A 31 7.80 -11.81 1.00
C ALA A 31 7.99 -12.61 -0.30
N LYS A 32 7.21 -12.33 -1.35
CA LYS A 32 7.35 -13.00 -2.65
C LYS A 32 8.41 -12.38 -3.53
N ILE A 33 8.65 -11.07 -3.39
CA ILE A 33 9.64 -10.34 -4.18
C ILE A 33 11.04 -10.54 -3.59
N GLY A 34 11.18 -10.47 -2.25
CA GLY A 34 12.41 -10.83 -1.56
C GLY A 34 13.58 -9.86 -1.72
N ASP A 35 13.34 -8.61 -2.10
CA ASP A 35 14.38 -7.58 -2.27
C ASP A 35 14.56 -6.66 -1.04
N GLY A 36 13.90 -6.99 0.08
CA GLY A 36 13.95 -6.23 1.32
C GLY A 36 13.12 -4.94 1.32
N LYS A 37 12.36 -4.66 0.25
CA LYS A 37 11.45 -3.51 0.18
C LYS A 37 10.00 -3.94 0.43
N THR A 38 9.20 -2.97 0.85
CA THR A 38 7.75 -3.15 0.98
C THR A 38 7.08 -3.01 -0.38
N HIS A 39 6.42 -4.07 -0.85
CA HIS A 39 5.70 -4.13 -2.13
C HIS A 39 4.24 -4.44 -1.93
N LEU A 40 3.38 -3.58 -2.48
CA LEU A 40 1.93 -3.74 -2.43
C LEU A 40 1.36 -4.03 -3.82
N TRP A 41 0.57 -5.10 -3.91
CA TRP A 41 -0.27 -5.38 -5.06
C TRP A 41 -1.62 -4.66 -4.90
N LEU A 42 -1.93 -3.82 -5.89
CA LEU A 42 -3.16 -3.04 -5.95
C LEU A 42 -4.13 -3.67 -6.95
N ALA A 43 -5.40 -3.80 -6.57
CA ALA A 43 -6.46 -4.12 -7.54
C ALA A 43 -6.71 -2.93 -8.48
N VAL A 44 -7.20 -3.20 -9.68
CA VAL A 44 -7.73 -2.14 -10.56
C VAL A 44 -9.02 -1.61 -9.95
N ARG A 45 -9.16 -0.29 -9.86
CA ARG A 45 -10.31 0.40 -9.27
C ARG A 45 -10.82 1.53 -10.16
N LEU A 46 -11.95 2.11 -9.78
CA LEU A 46 -12.47 3.32 -10.44
C LEU A 46 -11.52 4.51 -10.24
N PRO A 47 -11.54 5.52 -11.14
CA PRO A 47 -10.65 6.68 -11.05
C PRO A 47 -10.69 7.38 -9.69
N ALA A 48 -11.89 7.58 -9.11
CA ALA A 48 -12.04 8.23 -7.81
C ALA A 48 -11.40 7.41 -6.67
N GLU A 49 -11.50 6.09 -6.72
CA GLU A 49 -10.87 5.20 -5.74
C GLU A 49 -9.35 5.19 -5.88
N ASN A 50 -8.84 5.25 -7.12
CA ASN A 50 -7.40 5.39 -7.35
C ASN A 50 -6.87 6.72 -6.80
N CYS A 51 -7.61 7.82 -6.95
CA CYS A 51 -7.23 9.10 -6.35
C CYS A 51 -7.16 9.00 -4.81
N ARG A 52 -8.16 8.37 -4.17
CA ARG A 52 -8.14 8.12 -2.72
C ARG A 52 -6.96 7.26 -2.30
N LEU A 53 -6.65 6.21 -3.07
CA LEU A 53 -5.51 5.34 -2.82
C LEU A 53 -4.18 6.10 -2.92
N CYS A 54 -4.00 6.93 -3.95
CA CYS A 54 -2.80 7.77 -4.09
C CYS A 54 -2.64 8.73 -2.91
N ALA A 55 -3.72 9.39 -2.48
CA ALA A 55 -3.69 10.30 -1.33
C ALA A 55 -3.34 9.56 -0.01
N ALA A 56 -3.93 8.38 0.21
CA ALA A 56 -3.65 7.56 1.38
C ALA A 56 -2.19 7.06 1.40
N LEU A 57 -1.65 6.66 0.25
CA LEU A 57 -0.25 6.24 0.13
C LEU A 57 0.72 7.40 0.33
N ALA A 58 0.41 8.59 -0.18
CA ALA A 58 1.22 9.78 0.04
C ALA A 58 1.30 10.14 1.54
N ALA A 59 0.17 10.10 2.25
CA ALA A 59 0.10 10.38 3.69
C ALA A 59 0.81 9.36 4.59
N LEU A 60 1.31 8.25 4.03
CA LEU A 60 2.16 7.27 4.72
C LEU A 60 3.66 7.52 4.52
N GLN A 61 4.01 8.40 3.59
CA GLN A 61 5.38 8.72 3.19
C GLN A 61 5.88 10.06 3.72
N ASP A 62 5.01 10.84 4.35
CA ASP A 62 5.30 12.05 5.13
C ASP A 62 5.52 11.71 6.61
#